data_AF-A0A853AZA2-F1
#
_entry.id   AF-A0A853AZA2-F1
#
_cell.length_a   1.000
_cell.length_b   1.000
_cell.length_c   1.000
_cell.angle_alpha   90.00
_cell.angle_beta   90.00
_cell.angle_gamma   90.00
#
_symmetry.space_group_name_H-M   'P 1'
#
loop_
_entity.id
_entity.type
_entity.pdbx_description
1 polymer ?
#
loop_
_entity_poly.entity_id
_entity_poly.type
_entity_poly.pdbx_seq_one_letter_code
_entity_poly.pdbx_strand_id
1 'polypeptide(L)' 'MRATRIAEVAQAWTVVVVIPTGEIVAAGNWPDLAEARTWARATNRSRLARVRAVVPLVSASGLTSELERGVWG' A
#
# COMPACT_ATOMS: atom_id res chain seq x y z
N MET A 1 -23.72 4.55 9.68
CA MET A 1 -22.93 4.99 8.50
C MET A 1 -22.19 3.78 7.96
N ARG A 2 -22.10 3.61 6.64
CA ARG A 2 -21.30 2.52 6.04
C ARG A 2 -19.84 2.95 6.09
N ALA A 3 -18.98 2.16 6.73
CA ALA A 3 -17.55 2.46 6.78
C ALA A 3 -16.97 2.43 5.36
N THR A 4 -16.31 3.52 4.97
CA THR A 4 -15.58 3.60 3.69
C THR A 4 -14.26 2.85 3.86
N ARG A 5 -13.94 1.92 2.96
CA ARG A 5 -12.66 1.20 3.06
C ARG A 5 -11.53 2.08 2.50
N ILE A 6 -10.37 2.09 3.15
CA ILE A 6 -9.19 2.85 2.68
C ILE A 6 -8.82 2.48 1.23
N ALA A 7 -9.01 1.22 0.85
CA ALA A 7 -8.80 0.75 -0.52
C ALA A 7 -9.70 1.44 -1.57
N GLU A 8 -10.86 1.97 -1.16
CA GLU A 8 -11.84 2.63 -2.05
C GLU A 8 -11.52 4.11 -2.26
N VAL A 9 -10.72 4.73 -1.37
CA VAL A 9 -10.27 6.13 -1.49
C VAL A 9 -8.78 6.27 -1.84
N ALA A 10 -8.08 5.13 -1.94
CA ALA A 10 -6.68 5.09 -2.31
C ALA A 10 -6.49 5.72 -3.69
N GLN A 11 -5.60 6.71 -3.77
CA GLN A 11 -5.26 7.34 -5.06
C GLN A 11 -4.28 6.47 -5.84
N ALA A 12 -3.53 5.63 -5.12
CA ALA A 12 -2.57 4.71 -5.67
C ALA A 12 -2.16 3.66 -4.63
N TRP A 13 -1.20 2.82 -4.98
CA TRP A 13 -0.71 1.70 -4.18
C TRP A 13 0.80 1.71 -4.13
N THR A 14 1.37 1.31 -2.99
CA THR A 14 2.81 1.07 -2.85
C THR A 14 3.06 -0.33 -2.31
N VAL A 15 4.22 -0.89 -2.63
CA VAL A 15 4.60 -2.23 -2.15
C VAL A 15 5.71 -2.08 -1.13
N VAL A 16 5.46 -2.54 0.08
CA VAL A 16 6.46 -2.55 1.16
C VAL A 16 7.26 -3.83 1.08
N VAL A 17 8.57 -3.71 0.99
CA VAL A 17 9.52 -4.83 0.91
C VAL A 17 10.58 -4.73 1.98
N VAL A 18 11.16 -5.87 2.37
CA VAL A 18 12.45 -5.94 3.06
C VAL A 18 13.50 -6.30 2.03
N ILE A 19 14.45 -5.40 1.78
CA ILE A 19 15.55 -5.64 0.85
C ILE A 19 16.65 -6.49 1.52
N PRO A 20 17.62 -7.06 0.76
CA PRO A 20 18.61 -7.98 1.33
C PRO A 20 19.47 -7.42 2.47
N THR A 21 19.65 -6.10 2.53
CA THR A 21 20.34 -5.41 3.63
C THR A 21 19.53 -5.38 4.94
N GLY A 22 18.27 -5.82 4.92
CA GLY A 22 17.35 -5.79 6.06
C GLY A 22 16.51 -4.51 6.16
N GLU A 23 16.77 -3.52 5.30
CA GLU A 23 16.00 -2.28 5.29
C GLU A 23 14.56 -2.49 4.76
N ILE A 24 13.61 -1.74 5.33
CA ILE A 24 12.22 -1.72 4.89
C ILE A 24 12.02 -0.55 3.93
N VAL A 25 11.59 -0.86 2.71
CA VAL A 25 11.41 0.12 1.64
C VAL A 25 9.96 0.10 1.15
N ALA A 26 9.32 1.27 1.06
CA ALA A 26 8.10 1.45 0.29
C ALA A 26 8.48 1.73 -1.16
N ALA A 27 8.28 0.75 -2.03
CA ALA A 27 8.70 0.81 -3.43
C ALA A 27 7.51 1.19 -4.31
N GLY A 28 7.71 2.19 -5.17
CA GLY A 28 6.81 2.53 -6.26
C GLY A 28 5.49 3.19 -5.83
N ASN A 29 4.79 3.66 -6.85
CA ASN A 29 3.48 4.29 -6.76
C ASN A 29 2.66 3.84 -8.00
N TRP A 30 1.76 2.88 -7.83
CA TRP A 30 0.93 2.35 -8.92
C TRP A 30 -0.50 2.89 -8.82
N PRO A 31 -1.08 3.43 -9.91
CA PRO A 31 -2.47 3.86 -9.91
C PRO A 31 -3.44 2.69 -9.73
N ASP A 32 -3.05 1.48 -10.16
CA ASP A 32 -3.88 0.28 -10.07
C ASP A 32 -3.33 -0.79 -9.09
N LEU A 33 -4.24 -1.40 -8.33
CA LEU A 33 -3.90 -2.44 -7.35
C LEU A 33 -3.37 -3.72 -8.01
N ALA A 34 -3.90 -4.11 -9.15
CA ALA A 34 -3.49 -5.33 -9.84
C ALA A 34 -2.05 -5.20 -10.36
N GLU A 35 -1.64 -4.02 -10.82
CA GLU A 35 -0.25 -3.74 -11.20
C GLU A 35 0.70 -3.86 -10.01
N ALA A 36 0.39 -3.19 -8.88
CA ALA A 36 1.20 -3.28 -7.65
C ALA A 36 1.34 -4.74 -7.18
N ARG A 37 0.24 -5.50 -7.19
CA ARG A 37 0.26 -6.93 -6.85
C ARG A 37 1.07 -7.77 -7.83
N THR A 38 1.05 -7.42 -9.11
CA THR A 38 1.82 -8.13 -10.14
C THR A 38 3.31 -7.94 -9.92
N TRP A 39 3.75 -6.70 -9.65
CA TRP A 39 5.13 -6.44 -9.26
C TRP A 39 5.52 -7.17 -7.97
N ALA A 40 4.69 -7.08 -6.92
CA ALA A 40 4.94 -7.77 -5.65
C ALA A 40 5.14 -9.29 -5.82
N ARG A 41 4.27 -9.93 -6.62
CA ARG A 41 4.40 -11.37 -6.94
C ARG A 41 5.68 -11.67 -7.70
N ALA A 42 6.04 -10.86 -8.68
CA ALA A 42 7.28 -11.03 -9.45
C ALA A 42 8.51 -10.90 -8.55
N THR A 43 8.56 -9.87 -7.69
CA THR A 43 9.66 -9.64 -6.73
C THR A 43 9.86 -10.82 -5.78
N ASN A 44 8.77 -11.35 -5.20
CA ASN A 44 8.83 -12.54 -4.35
C ASN A 44 9.27 -13.79 -5.13
N ARG A 45 8.73 -14.01 -6.33
CA ARG A 45 9.06 -15.20 -7.15
C ARG A 45 10.53 -15.21 -7.54
N SER A 46 11.08 -14.06 -7.90
CA SER A 46 12.48 -13.87 -8.27
C SER A 46 13.41 -13.79 -7.05
N ARG A 47 12.86 -13.85 -5.82
CA ARG A 47 13.61 -13.75 -4.55
C ARG A 47 14.51 -12.50 -4.44
N LEU A 48 14.12 -11.41 -5.09
CA LEU A 48 14.90 -10.16 -5.10
C LEU A 48 14.78 -9.41 -3.76
N ALA A 49 13.60 -9.45 -3.16
CA ALA A 49 13.29 -8.87 -1.86
C ALA A 49 12.11 -9.63 -1.24
N ARG A 50 11.94 -9.53 0.08
CA ARG A 50 10.77 -10.11 0.77
C ARG A 50 9.64 -9.09 0.80
N VAL A 51 8.56 -9.33 0.08
CA VAL A 51 7.36 -8.49 0.16
C VAL A 51 6.70 -8.64 1.53
N ARG A 52 6.38 -7.51 2.16
CA ARG A 52 5.65 -7.43 3.43
C ARG A 52 4.18 -7.09 3.23
N ALA A 53 3.89 -6.14 2.33
CA ALA A 53 2.54 -5.68 2.09
C ALA A 53 2.40 -4.99 0.73
N VAL A 54 1.17 -4.94 0.22
CA VAL A 54 0.73 -3.99 -0.80
C VAL A 54 -0.25 -3.06 -0.08
N VAL A 55 0.09 -1.79 0.06
CA VAL A 55 -0.63 -0.84 0.90
C VAL A 55 -1.20 0.31 0.06
N PRO A 56 -2.42 0.78 0.38
CA PRO A 56 -2.99 1.95 -0.28
C PRO A 56 -2.22 3.21 0.10
N LEU A 57 -1.98 4.09 -0.87
CA LEU A 57 -1.49 5.43 -0.66
C LEU A 57 -2.67 6.40 -0.64
N VAL A 58 -2.76 7.13 0.46
CA VAL A 58 -3.73 8.21 0.70
C VAL A 58 -2.97 9.46 1.14
N SER A 59 -3.54 10.63 0.89
CA SER A 59 -2.95 11.87 1.41
C SER A 59 -2.98 11.89 2.94
N ALA A 60 -1.95 12.45 3.57
CA ALA A 60 -1.89 12.56 5.02
C ALA A 60 -3.05 13.37 5.59
N SER A 61 -3.45 14.44 4.89
CA SER A 61 -4.61 15.25 5.26
C SER A 61 -5.93 14.48 5.14
N GLY A 62 -6.09 13.67 4.09
CA GLY A 62 -7.26 12.82 3.89
C GLY A 62 -7.37 11.74 4.97
N LEU A 63 -6.27 11.04 5.26
CA LEU A 63 -6.20 10.06 6.35
C LEU A 63 -6.54 10.70 7.70
N THR A 64 -5.97 11.86 8.01
CA THR A 64 -6.21 12.56 9.28
C THR A 64 -7.68 12.95 9.42
N SER A 65 -8.25 13.57 8.40
CA SER A 65 -9.66 14.00 8.41
C SER A 65 -10.62 12.82 8.64
N GLU A 66 -10.33 11.66 8.06
CA GLU A 66 -11.18 10.48 8.16
C GLU A 66 -11.05 9.77 9.51
N LEU A 67 -9.84 9.73 10.08
CA LEU A 67 -9.61 9.27 11.45
C LEU A 67 -10.34 10.14 12.47
N GLU A 68 -10.28 11.46 12.32
CA GLU A 68 -10.98 12.42 13.19
C GLU A 68 -12.51 12.27 13.13
N ARG A 69 -13.06 11.96 11.95
CA ARG A 69 -14.51 11.71 11.79
C ARG A 69 -14.96 10.38 12.41
N GLY A 70 -14.03 9.48 12.77
CA GLY A 70 -14.34 8.15 13.32
C GLY A 70 -15.07 7.23 12.34
N VAL A 71 -14.95 7.47 11.03
CA VAL A 71 -15.71 6.79 9.98
C VAL A 71 -14.99 5.53 9.46
N TRP A 72 -13.69 5.41 9.74
CA TRP A 72 -12.87 4.29 9.29
C TRP A 72 -12.69 3.25 10.39
N GLY A 73 -13.17 2.03 10.13
CA GLY A 73 -13.11 0.84 10.98
C GLY A 73 -13.64 -0.38 10.25
#